data_AF-F8EX76-F1
#
_entry.id   AF-F8EX76-F1
#
_cell.length_a   1.000
_cell.length_b   1.000
_cell.length_c   1.000
_cell.angle_alpha   90.00
_cell.angle_beta   90.00
_cell.angle_gamma   90.00
#
_symmetry.space_group_name_H-M   'P 1'
#
loop_
_entity.id
_entity.type
_entity.pdbx_description
1 polymer ?
#
loop_
_entity_poly.entity_id
_entity_poly.type
_entity_poly.pdbx_seq_one_letter_code
_entity_poly.pdbx_strand_id
1 'polypeptide(L)'
;MSALTTNRDIGFLGIFMYLVSFSIFSQEAPLTELPGLKERAVVLDIIARVLEVNNTETWTSENSKITIPGRPVTIKLVGQNVVVLAQFTPYIRDDGRKFLVAQGQVWIDTDDKGIKYQSTMQTIPLEYGERLFFFPLGPKTKDGKSSIEIQLELKPYVKIPAPEENNKSEDQPSGDSTQK
;
A
#
# COMPACT_ATOMS: atom_id res chain seq x y z
N MET A 1 43.71 -58.45 -19.34
CA MET A 1 43.01 -58.98 -18.13
C MET A 1 43.80 -58.44 -16.94
N SER A 2 43.31 -57.59 -16.05
CA SER A 2 41.95 -57.33 -15.60
C SER A 2 41.90 -55.93 -14.99
N ALA A 3 40.80 -55.22 -15.21
CA ALA A 3 40.47 -53.98 -14.52
C ALA A 3 40.20 -54.25 -13.04
N LEU A 4 40.56 -53.30 -12.16
CA LEU A 4 39.79 -53.05 -10.95
C LEU A 4 39.92 -51.58 -10.55
N THR A 5 38.95 -50.80 -11.01
CA THR A 5 38.54 -49.53 -10.43
C THR A 5 37.98 -49.78 -9.03
N THR A 6 38.41 -49.01 -8.04
CA THR A 6 37.63 -48.84 -6.80
C THR A 6 37.75 -47.38 -6.35
N ASN A 7 36.65 -46.68 -6.57
CA ASN A 7 36.26 -45.43 -5.95
C ASN A 7 36.14 -45.62 -4.43
N ARG A 8 36.56 -44.65 -3.62
CA ARG A 8 35.90 -44.36 -2.34
C ARG A 8 36.24 -42.97 -1.80
N ASP A 9 35.17 -42.21 -1.74
CA ASP A 9 34.98 -40.92 -1.10
C ASP A 9 35.56 -40.83 0.31
N ILE A 10 36.21 -39.70 0.62
CA ILE A 10 36.25 -39.10 1.96
C ILE A 10 36.14 -37.58 1.79
N GLY A 11 34.92 -37.08 1.99
CA GLY A 11 34.66 -36.08 3.03
C GLY A 11 35.18 -34.66 2.81
N PHE A 12 34.87 -34.01 1.69
CA PHE A 12 34.78 -32.55 1.67
C PHE A 12 33.42 -32.12 2.24
N LEU A 13 33.24 -32.31 3.55
CA LEU A 13 32.11 -31.77 4.32
C LEU A 13 32.33 -30.25 4.48
N GLY A 14 32.28 -29.55 3.35
CA GLY A 14 32.19 -28.10 3.29
C GLY A 14 30.82 -27.72 3.80
N ILE A 15 30.80 -27.11 4.97
CA ILE A 15 29.68 -26.44 5.63
C ILE A 15 28.99 -25.56 4.58
N PHE A 16 27.93 -26.09 3.96
CA PHE A 16 27.05 -25.34 3.09
C PHE A 16 26.22 -24.47 4.02
N MET A 17 26.68 -23.24 4.18
CA MET A 17 26.06 -22.19 4.98
C MET A 17 24.60 -22.05 4.56
N TYR A 18 23.70 -22.64 5.35
CA TYR A 18 22.26 -22.49 5.22
C TYR A 18 21.94 -21.02 5.56
N LEU A 19 21.92 -20.17 4.54
CA LEU A 19 21.37 -18.83 4.61
C LEU A 19 19.87 -18.98 4.91
N VAL A 20 19.53 -18.95 6.19
CA VAL A 20 18.16 -18.79 6.66
C VAL A 20 17.70 -17.43 6.15
N SER A 21 16.91 -17.44 5.07
CA SER A 21 16.12 -16.30 4.63
C SER A 21 15.16 -15.94 5.74
N PHE A 22 15.58 -15.09 6.68
CA PHE A 22 14.63 -14.36 7.52
C PHE A 22 13.83 -13.48 6.56
N SER A 23 12.63 -13.93 6.23
CA SER A 23 11.60 -13.07 5.66
C SER A 23 11.39 -11.95 6.66
N ILE A 24 12.01 -10.79 6.41
CA ILE A 24 11.70 -9.56 7.13
C ILE A 24 10.28 -9.21 6.71
N PHE A 25 9.31 -9.74 7.46
CA PHE A 25 7.95 -9.25 7.40
C PHE A 25 8.04 -7.77 7.80
N SER A 26 7.81 -6.89 6.84
CA SER A 26 7.55 -5.48 7.12
C SER A 26 6.27 -5.43 7.96
N GLN A 27 6.42 -5.44 9.29
CA GLN A 27 5.28 -5.35 10.19
C GLN A 27 4.67 -3.96 10.01
N GLU A 28 3.49 -3.90 9.40
CA GLU A 28 2.64 -2.73 9.51
C GLU A 28 2.22 -2.64 10.98
N ALA A 29 2.98 -1.90 11.79
CA ALA A 29 2.64 -1.68 13.18
C ALA A 29 1.21 -1.10 13.22
N PRO A 30 0.26 -1.75 13.93
CA PRO A 30 -1.07 -1.23 14.09
C PRO A 30 -0.97 0.13 14.77
N LEU A 31 -1.73 1.12 14.27
CA LEU A 31 -1.77 2.51 14.78
C LEU A 31 -2.23 2.63 16.27
N THR A 32 -2.33 1.52 16.98
CA THR A 32 -3.00 1.39 18.27
C THR A 32 -2.09 1.71 19.46
N GLU A 33 -0.76 1.62 19.32
CA GLU A 33 0.13 1.52 20.50
C GLU A 33 0.89 2.80 20.89
N LEU A 34 0.81 3.88 20.11
CA LEU A 34 1.50 5.15 20.43
C LEU A 34 0.52 6.28 20.72
N PRO A 35 0.54 6.88 21.92
CA PRO A 35 -0.28 8.05 22.23
C PRO A 35 0.10 9.23 21.32
N GLY A 36 -0.88 9.96 20.79
CA GLY A 36 -0.64 11.09 19.88
C GLY A 36 -0.60 10.71 18.38
N LEU A 37 -0.54 9.41 18.04
CA LEU A 37 -0.42 8.97 16.66
C LEU A 37 -1.77 8.95 15.93
N LYS A 38 -2.85 8.68 16.66
CA LYS A 38 -4.22 8.63 16.12
C LYS A 38 -4.74 10.02 15.79
N GLU A 39 -4.37 11.02 16.58
CA GLU A 39 -4.73 12.43 16.43
C GLU A 39 -4.06 13.05 15.21
N ARG A 40 -2.93 12.47 14.79
CA ARG A 40 -2.17 12.87 13.59
C ARG A 40 -2.52 12.03 12.37
N ALA A 41 -3.42 11.06 12.50
CA ALA A 41 -3.80 10.21 11.39
C ALA A 41 -4.51 11.04 10.30
N VAL A 42 -4.30 10.63 9.07
CA VAL A 42 -4.93 11.19 7.88
C VAL A 42 -5.49 10.04 7.06
N VAL A 43 -6.55 10.33 6.32
CA VAL A 43 -7.13 9.41 5.35
C VAL A 43 -6.71 9.87 3.96
N LEU A 44 -6.19 8.94 3.17
CA LEU A 44 -5.92 9.16 1.76
C LEU A 44 -6.90 8.31 0.96
N ASP A 45 -7.85 8.98 0.31
CA ASP A 45 -8.75 8.35 -0.66
C ASP A 45 -8.06 8.35 -2.03
N ILE A 46 -8.08 7.20 -2.68
CA ILE A 46 -7.34 6.91 -3.89
C ILE A 46 -8.30 6.27 -4.89
N ILE A 47 -8.44 6.86 -6.06
CA ILE A 47 -9.15 6.28 -7.20
C ILE A 47 -8.16 6.18 -8.36
N ALA A 48 -7.76 4.97 -8.69
CA ALA A 48 -6.85 4.69 -9.80
C ALA A 48 -7.62 4.18 -11.01
N ARG A 49 -7.33 4.74 -12.18
CA ARG A 49 -7.95 4.42 -13.46
C ARG A 49 -6.90 4.17 -14.54
N VAL A 50 -7.15 3.18 -15.38
CA VAL A 50 -6.42 2.98 -16.64
C VAL A 50 -7.38 3.32 -17.79
N LEU A 51 -7.03 4.37 -18.52
CA LEU A 51 -7.81 4.89 -19.65
C LEU A 51 -7.11 4.49 -20.96
N GLU A 52 -7.87 4.03 -21.96
CA GLU A 52 -7.38 3.77 -23.32
C GLU A 52 -7.73 4.93 -24.29
N VAL A 53 -7.20 4.93 -25.53
CA VAL A 53 -7.37 5.99 -26.57
C VAL A 53 -8.79 6.54 -26.66
N ASN A 54 -9.79 5.67 -26.52
CA ASN A 54 -11.22 6.01 -26.68
C ASN A 54 -11.88 6.48 -25.36
N ASN A 55 -11.09 6.77 -24.33
CA ASN A 55 -11.53 7.11 -22.99
C ASN A 55 -12.44 6.03 -22.37
N THR A 56 -12.34 4.80 -22.87
CA THR A 56 -12.96 3.62 -22.28
C THR A 56 -12.14 3.23 -21.07
N GLU A 57 -12.78 3.25 -19.90
CA GLU A 57 -12.17 2.84 -18.64
C GLU A 57 -12.03 1.31 -18.66
N THR A 58 -10.80 0.84 -18.84
CA THR A 58 -10.51 -0.60 -18.90
C THR A 58 -10.36 -1.17 -17.50
N TRP A 59 -10.03 -0.32 -16.51
CA TRP A 59 -9.80 -0.75 -15.14
C TRP A 59 -9.92 0.40 -14.14
N THR A 60 -10.53 0.12 -12.97
CA THR A 60 -10.74 1.05 -11.86
C THR A 60 -10.40 0.37 -10.53
N SER A 61 -9.78 1.10 -9.61
CA SER A 61 -9.66 0.71 -8.20
C SER A 61 -9.92 1.91 -7.31
N GLU A 62 -10.74 1.69 -6.29
CA GLU A 62 -11.00 2.66 -5.23
C GLU A 62 -10.46 2.11 -3.91
N ASN A 63 -9.72 2.93 -3.17
CA ASN A 63 -9.08 2.55 -1.92
C ASN A 63 -9.05 3.74 -0.96
N SER A 64 -9.43 3.50 0.29
CA SER A 64 -9.26 4.47 1.37
C SER A 64 -8.25 3.92 2.36
N LYS A 65 -7.16 4.65 2.58
CA LYS A 65 -6.05 4.22 3.45
C LYS A 65 -5.83 5.24 4.56
N ILE A 66 -5.80 4.75 5.79
CA ILE A 66 -5.40 5.54 6.95
C ILE A 66 -3.88 5.47 7.07
N THR A 67 -3.24 6.62 7.18
CA THR A 67 -1.79 6.74 7.43
C THR A 67 -1.51 7.89 8.40
N ILE A 68 -0.23 8.14 8.65
CA ILE A 68 0.25 9.31 9.39
C ILE A 68 1.20 10.11 8.48
N PRO A 69 1.34 11.43 8.71
CA PRO A 69 2.33 12.24 8.01
C PRO A 69 3.73 11.62 8.08
N GLY A 70 4.39 11.51 6.93
CA GLY A 70 5.70 10.89 6.74
C GLY A 70 5.65 9.38 6.45
N ARG A 71 4.50 8.70 6.58
CA ARG A 71 4.36 7.27 6.27
C ARG A 71 3.72 7.06 4.88
N PRO A 72 4.39 6.35 3.96
CA PRO A 72 3.88 6.14 2.61
C PRO A 72 2.66 5.21 2.59
N VAL A 73 1.69 5.54 1.75
CA VAL A 73 0.65 4.63 1.28
C VAL A 73 1.07 4.12 -0.09
N THR A 74 1.13 2.80 -0.25
CA THR A 74 1.52 2.17 -1.51
C THR A 74 0.31 1.53 -2.19
N ILE A 75 0.15 1.79 -3.47
CA ILE A 75 -0.76 1.05 -4.35
C ILE A 75 0.04 0.30 -5.41
N LYS A 76 -0.43 -0.90 -5.75
CA LYS A 76 0.12 -1.71 -6.84
C LYS A 76 -1.00 -2.03 -7.80
N LEU A 77 -0.83 -1.64 -9.06
CA LEU A 77 -1.72 -1.96 -10.17
C LEU A 77 -1.01 -2.97 -11.06
N VAL A 78 -1.70 -4.04 -11.42
CA VAL A 78 -1.18 -5.10 -12.30
C VAL A 78 -2.18 -5.30 -13.42
N GLY A 79 -1.83 -4.81 -14.61
CA GLY A 79 -2.53 -5.09 -15.86
C GLY A 79 -1.86 -6.24 -16.62
N GLN A 80 -2.33 -6.49 -17.85
CA GLN A 80 -1.85 -7.61 -18.66
C GLN A 80 -0.39 -7.45 -19.10
N ASN A 81 0.01 -6.23 -19.48
CA ASN A 81 1.37 -5.89 -19.93
C ASN A 81 1.95 -4.68 -19.18
N VAL A 82 1.36 -4.28 -18.06
CA VAL A 82 1.81 -3.12 -17.29
C VAL A 82 1.70 -3.39 -15.79
N VAL A 83 2.75 -3.02 -15.05
CA VAL A 83 2.74 -2.98 -13.58
C VAL A 83 3.02 -1.55 -13.16
N VAL A 84 2.19 -1.02 -12.28
CA VAL A 84 2.40 0.29 -11.64
C VAL A 84 2.56 0.09 -10.15
N LEU A 85 3.59 0.68 -9.58
CA LEU A 85 3.75 0.87 -8.16
C LEU A 85 3.72 2.38 -7.90
N ALA A 86 2.71 2.87 -7.18
CA ALA A 86 2.64 4.26 -6.79
C ALA A 86 2.66 4.39 -5.26
N GLN A 87 3.45 5.33 -4.77
CA GLN A 87 3.62 5.63 -3.35
C GLN A 87 3.25 7.08 -3.10
N PHE A 88 2.43 7.29 -2.07
CA PHE A 88 1.91 8.59 -1.69
C PHE A 88 2.27 8.84 -0.23
N THR A 89 3.14 9.80 0.00
CA THR A 89 3.60 10.14 1.36
C THR A 89 3.10 11.53 1.72
N PRO A 90 2.05 11.63 2.56
CA PRO A 90 1.58 12.93 3.02
C PRO A 90 2.55 13.49 4.05
N TYR A 91 2.80 14.79 4.01
CA TYR A 91 3.56 15.50 5.02
C TYR A 91 2.76 16.70 5.50
N ILE A 92 2.85 16.97 6.80
CA ILE A 92 2.28 18.13 7.46
C ILE A 92 3.42 18.76 8.24
N ARG A 93 3.78 20.00 7.92
CA ARG A 93 4.80 20.76 8.64
C ARG A 93 4.21 21.35 9.92
N ASP A 94 5.09 21.77 10.82
CA ASP A 94 4.70 22.45 12.07
C ASP A 94 3.95 23.76 11.84
N ASP A 95 4.18 24.41 10.68
CA ASP A 95 3.43 25.60 10.24
C ASP A 95 2.06 25.29 9.63
N GLY A 96 1.63 24.03 9.61
CA GLY A 96 0.35 23.57 9.10
C GLY A 96 0.27 23.37 7.59
N ARG A 97 1.36 23.70 6.84
CA ARG A 97 1.42 23.44 5.39
C ARG A 97 1.48 21.94 5.12
N LYS A 98 0.73 21.51 4.11
CA LYS A 98 0.60 20.11 3.71
C LYS A 98 1.15 19.93 2.31
N PHE A 99 1.82 18.81 2.09
CA PHE A 99 2.28 18.42 0.77
C PHE A 99 2.27 16.91 0.64
N LEU A 100 2.05 16.42 -0.58
CA LEU A 100 2.12 15.02 -0.92
C LEU A 100 3.34 14.78 -1.77
N VAL A 101 4.18 13.84 -1.36
CA VAL A 101 5.20 13.28 -2.23
C VAL A 101 4.58 12.07 -2.94
N ALA A 102 4.37 12.21 -4.25
CA ALA A 102 3.89 11.15 -5.12
C ALA A 102 5.07 10.56 -5.90
N GLN A 103 5.29 9.26 -5.77
CA GLN A 103 6.30 8.52 -6.52
C GLN A 103 5.60 7.44 -7.34
N GLY A 104 5.92 7.38 -8.63
CA GLY A 104 5.40 6.37 -9.55
C GLY A 104 6.55 5.57 -10.12
N GLN A 105 6.35 4.26 -10.22
CA GLN A 105 7.21 3.34 -10.93
C GLN A 105 6.34 2.48 -11.82
N VAL A 106 6.72 2.37 -13.10
CA VAL A 106 5.93 1.69 -14.11
C VAL A 106 6.84 0.77 -14.90
N TRP A 107 6.43 -0.49 -15.03
CA TRP A 107 7.03 -1.48 -15.91
C TRP A 107 6.02 -1.79 -17.00
N ILE A 108 6.39 -1.60 -18.26
CA ILE A 108 5.55 -1.86 -19.43
C ILE A 108 6.24 -2.94 -20.25
N ASP A 109 5.61 -4.11 -20.37
CA ASP A 109 6.03 -5.13 -21.31
C ASP A 109 5.52 -4.76 -22.71
N THR A 110 6.43 -4.68 -23.66
CA THR A 110 6.14 -4.34 -25.06
C THR A 110 6.63 -5.48 -25.92
N ASP A 111 5.73 -6.09 -26.70
CA ASP A 111 5.97 -7.33 -27.47
C ASP A 111 7.31 -7.34 -28.23
N ASP A 112 7.73 -6.19 -28.77
CA ASP A 112 8.93 -6.08 -29.61
C ASP A 112 10.17 -5.50 -28.90
N LYS A 113 10.03 -4.92 -27.71
CA LYS A 113 11.09 -4.12 -27.04
C LYS A 113 11.43 -4.59 -25.63
N GLY A 114 10.75 -5.63 -25.13
CA GLY A 114 10.88 -6.11 -23.77
C GLY A 114 10.33 -5.12 -22.75
N ILE A 115 10.78 -5.27 -21.49
CA ILE A 115 10.26 -4.48 -20.37
C ILE A 115 10.88 -3.08 -20.34
N LYS A 116 10.03 -2.07 -20.48
CA LYS A 116 10.38 -0.66 -20.30
C LYS A 116 10.05 -0.20 -18.89
N TYR A 117 11.06 0.33 -18.19
CA TYR A 117 10.89 0.94 -16.88
C TYR A 117 10.80 2.46 -16.97
N GLN A 118 9.88 3.05 -16.22
CA GLN A 118 9.76 4.50 -16.04
C GLN A 118 9.48 4.83 -14.57
N SER A 119 10.08 5.89 -14.06
CA SER A 119 9.79 6.41 -12.73
C SER A 119 9.56 7.92 -12.77
N THR A 120 8.70 8.39 -11.87
CA THR A 120 8.40 9.79 -11.67
C THR A 120 8.31 10.10 -10.18
N MET A 121 8.62 11.33 -9.80
CA MET A 121 8.47 11.83 -8.44
C MET A 121 8.00 13.28 -8.51
N GLN A 122 6.96 13.61 -7.75
CA GLN A 122 6.39 14.94 -7.67
C GLN A 122 6.11 15.29 -6.21
N THR A 123 6.41 16.53 -5.83
CA THR A 123 5.97 17.10 -4.55
C THR A 123 4.86 18.10 -4.85
N ILE A 124 3.68 17.84 -4.30
CA ILE A 124 2.45 18.56 -4.63
C ILE A 124 1.96 19.24 -3.35
N PRO A 125 1.95 20.58 -3.26
CA PRO A 125 1.26 21.27 -2.17
C PRO A 125 -0.24 20.98 -2.29
N LEU A 126 -0.92 20.80 -1.16
CA LEU A 126 -2.35 20.51 -1.17
C LEU A 126 -3.04 20.95 0.11
N GLU A 127 -4.36 21.05 0.05
CA GLU A 127 -5.21 21.20 1.23
C GLU A 127 -6.16 20.01 1.45
N TYR A 128 -6.74 19.92 2.64
CA TYR A 128 -7.73 18.87 2.91
C TYR A 128 -8.96 19.02 2.01
N GLY A 129 -9.44 17.89 1.50
CA GLY A 129 -10.59 17.83 0.58
C GLY A 129 -10.25 18.23 -0.87
N GLU A 130 -9.01 18.61 -1.16
CA GLU A 130 -8.58 18.91 -2.52
C GLU A 130 -8.41 17.62 -3.33
N ARG A 131 -8.95 17.61 -4.56
CA ARG A 131 -8.76 16.51 -5.50
C ARG A 131 -7.51 16.75 -6.34
N LEU A 132 -6.57 15.82 -6.25
CA LEU A 132 -5.31 15.84 -6.98
C LEU A 132 -5.30 14.74 -8.02
N PHE A 133 -4.70 15.00 -9.18
CA PHE A 133 -4.52 14.01 -10.24
C PHE A 133 -3.04 13.77 -10.48
N PHE A 134 -2.62 12.53 -10.32
CA PHE A 134 -1.25 12.09 -10.55
C PHE A 134 -1.20 11.15 -11.76
N PHE A 135 -0.33 11.48 -12.71
CA PHE A 135 -0.15 10.72 -13.95
C PHE A 135 1.27 10.16 -14.01
N PRO A 136 1.51 8.91 -13.57
CA PRO A 136 2.86 8.36 -13.48
C PRO A 136 3.58 8.23 -14.83
N LEU A 137 2.83 8.19 -15.93
CA LEU A 137 3.34 8.16 -17.31
C LEU A 137 3.16 9.49 -18.06
N GLY A 138 2.68 10.53 -17.37
CA GLY A 138 2.12 11.74 -17.99
C GLY A 138 0.66 11.55 -18.44
N PRO A 139 -0.02 12.65 -18.80
CA PRO A 139 -1.45 12.64 -19.13
C PRO A 139 -1.79 11.86 -20.41
N LYS A 140 -0.78 11.57 -21.24
CA LYS A 140 -0.85 10.67 -22.40
C LYS A 140 0.47 9.93 -22.54
N THR A 141 0.44 8.64 -22.86
CA THR A 141 1.66 7.92 -23.27
C THR A 141 2.17 8.47 -24.61
N LYS A 142 3.47 8.25 -24.90
CA LYS A 142 4.10 8.67 -26.17
C LYS A 142 3.39 8.11 -27.41
N ASP A 143 2.72 6.97 -27.24
CA ASP A 143 2.03 6.26 -28.30
C ASP A 143 0.59 6.76 -28.46
N GLY A 144 0.14 7.66 -27.58
CA GLY A 144 -1.22 8.19 -27.50
C GLY A 144 -2.26 7.17 -27.03
N LYS A 145 -1.82 5.96 -26.63
CA LYS A 145 -2.69 4.79 -26.51
C LYS A 145 -3.39 4.60 -25.18
N SER A 146 -2.77 5.06 -24.10
CA SER A 146 -3.34 4.89 -22.76
C SER A 146 -2.82 5.96 -21.81
N SER A 147 -3.54 6.21 -20.73
CA SER A 147 -3.06 7.01 -19.61
C SER A 147 -3.43 6.32 -18.30
N ILE A 148 -2.54 6.45 -17.33
CA ILE A 148 -2.80 5.98 -15.96
C ILE A 148 -3.08 7.22 -15.16
N GLU A 149 -4.30 7.33 -14.66
CA GLU A 149 -4.79 8.43 -13.85
C GLU A 149 -4.96 7.93 -12.42
N ILE A 150 -4.39 8.64 -11.45
CA ILE A 150 -4.62 8.38 -10.04
C ILE A 150 -5.16 9.65 -9.41
N GLN A 151 -6.44 9.63 -9.07
CA GLN A 151 -7.09 10.68 -8.31
C GLN A 151 -6.86 10.44 -6.82
N LEU A 152 -6.55 11.50 -6.09
CA LEU A 152 -6.21 11.47 -4.68
C LEU A 152 -6.97 12.56 -3.94
N GLU A 153 -7.41 12.28 -2.72
CA GLU A 153 -7.96 13.27 -1.80
C GLU A 153 -7.45 12.99 -0.39
N LEU A 154 -6.83 14.00 0.24
CA LEU A 154 -6.38 13.91 1.62
C LEU A 154 -7.46 14.45 2.56
N LYS A 155 -7.81 13.69 3.59
CA LYS A 155 -8.81 14.05 4.60
C LYS A 155 -8.24 13.94 6.01
N PRO A 156 -8.71 14.77 6.96
CA PRO A 156 -8.42 14.55 8.37
C PRO A 156 -9.05 13.22 8.82
N TYR A 157 -8.36 12.48 9.68
CA TYR A 157 -8.95 11.31 10.30
C TYR A 157 -9.96 11.72 11.39
N VAL A 158 -11.21 11.31 11.23
CA VAL A 158 -12.25 11.47 12.26
C VAL A 158 -12.57 10.10 12.82
N LYS A 159 -12.32 9.90 14.12
CA LYS A 159 -12.71 8.68 14.82
C LYS A 159 -14.25 8.63 14.86
N ILE A 160 -14.86 7.80 14.02
CA ILE A 160 -16.27 7.46 14.17
C ILE A 160 -16.36 6.50 15.37
N PRO A 161 -17.06 6.85 16.46
CA PRO A 161 -17.27 5.90 17.55
C PRO A 161 -18.02 4.68 17.00
N ALA A 162 -17.52 3.49 17.33
CA ALA A 162 -18.25 2.26 17.03
C ALA A 162 -19.66 2.36 17.64
N PRO A 163 -20.70 1.82 16.99
CA PRO A 163 -22.03 1.76 17.60
C PRO A 163 -21.88 1.08 18.95
N GLU A 164 -22.27 1.76 20.03
CA GLU A 164 -22.32 1.16 21.35
C GLU A 164 -23.26 -0.05 21.26
N GLU A 165 -22.70 -1.26 21.42
CA GLU A 165 -23.49 -2.45 21.72
C GLU A 165 -24.22 -2.15 23.03
N ASN A 166 -25.49 -1.82 22.86
CA ASN A 166 -26.43 -1.51 23.92
C ASN A 166 -26.70 -2.81 24.69
N ASN A 167 -25.76 -3.19 25.58
CA ASN A 167 -25.96 -4.27 26.55
C ASN A 167 -26.97 -3.81 27.60
N LYS A 168 -28.25 -3.83 27.22
CA LYS A 168 -29.35 -3.99 28.18
C LYS A 168 -29.56 -5.48 28.41
N SER A 169 -29.10 -5.95 29.56
CA SER A 169 -29.64 -7.13 30.25
C SER A 169 -29.66 -6.72 31.72
N GLU A 170 -30.68 -5.93 32.09
CA GLU A 170 -31.75 -6.37 32.99
C GLU A 170 -31.21 -6.83 34.36
N ASP A 171 -31.31 -5.88 35.30
CA ASP A 171 -31.38 -6.14 36.73
C ASP A 171 -32.40 -7.25 37.01
N GLN A 172 -31.97 -8.31 37.71
CA GLN A 172 -32.87 -9.16 38.46
C GLN A 172 -32.24 -9.43 39.83
N PRO A 173 -32.71 -8.78 40.91
CA PRO A 173 -32.32 -9.16 42.26
C PRO A 173 -33.13 -10.40 42.65
N SER A 174 -32.47 -11.55 42.71
CA SER A 174 -33.01 -12.70 43.45
C SER A 174 -32.13 -12.91 44.67
N GLY A 175 -32.56 -12.31 45.78
CA GLY A 175 -31.95 -12.45 47.08
C GLY A 175 -32.98 -12.26 48.17
N ASP A 176 -33.16 -13.32 48.97
CA ASP A 176 -33.76 -13.38 50.31
C ASP A 176 -35.30 -13.43 50.39
N SER A 177 -35.97 -14.26 51.19
CA SER A 177 -35.62 -15.24 52.24
C SER A 177 -36.88 -16.14 52.43
N THR A 178 -36.83 -17.34 53.02
CA THR A 178 -37.08 -17.50 54.47
C THR A 178 -36.78 -18.93 54.92
N GLN A 179 -36.09 -19.02 56.06
CA GLN A 179 -35.81 -20.21 56.86
C GLN A 179 -37.05 -20.84 57.51
N LYS A 180 -36.88 -22.12 57.88
CA LYS A 180 -37.43 -22.85 59.04
C LYS A 180 -38.58 -23.81 58.80
#